data_AF-A0A0W1QFS5-F1
#
_entry.id   AF-A0A0W1QFS5-F1
#
_cell.length_a   1.000
_cell.length_b   1.000
_cell.length_c   1.000
_cell.angle_alpha   90.00
_cell.angle_beta   90.00
_cell.angle_gamma   90.00
#
_symmetry.space_group_name_H-M   'P 1'
#
loop_
_entity.id
_entity.type
_entity.pdbx_description
1 polymer ?
#
loop_
_entity_poly.entity_id
_entity_poly.type
_entity_poly.pdbx_seq_one_letter_code
_entity_poly.pdbx_strand_id
1 'polypeptide(L)'
;MTDTRPILTDTAFEEAARYVDERWWMTGENLIHVPAVMNVEGWKYYGSPGNLLLTPAQRILMMWADIVGQVSNGGFTQYVENYADDLALGVAAVDALEWPELRERFARAMEEQAGDTRAPKWVGPVALTDDPEKWRASRKRLIRHLARRGKPWWKPTSKASLAFVEQLYPEWRLELEYQRAVFSGKLRSGGERLFDFVPPPTHEADAFDSWFYADSTKAASITYVGAYLLKVRDQLYRRA
;
A
#
# COMPACT_ATOMS: atom_id res chain seq x y z
N MET A 1 0.92 -21.51 22.26
CA MET A 1 0.34 -20.24 21.75
C MET A 1 -1.17 -20.37 21.81
N THR A 2 -1.86 -19.37 22.35
CA THR A 2 -3.34 -19.34 22.34
C THR A 2 -3.81 -19.05 20.93
N ASP A 3 -4.79 -19.79 20.45
CA ASP A 3 -5.39 -19.57 19.15
C ASP A 3 -6.21 -18.27 19.13
N THR A 4 -5.75 -17.28 18.37
CA THR A 4 -6.35 -15.95 18.25
C THR A 4 -7.31 -15.82 17.07
N ARG A 5 -7.58 -16.90 16.33
CA ARG A 5 -8.53 -16.84 15.21
C ARG A 5 -9.95 -16.52 15.71
N PRO A 6 -10.73 -15.74 14.94
CA PRO A 6 -12.11 -15.43 15.28
C PRO A 6 -12.95 -16.70 15.39
N ILE A 7 -13.96 -16.67 16.26
CA ILE A 7 -14.96 -17.73 16.37
C ILE A 7 -16.16 -17.32 15.51
N LEU A 8 -16.50 -18.12 14.52
CA LEU A 8 -17.63 -17.85 13.60
C LEU A 8 -18.42 -19.15 13.34
N THR A 9 -19.70 -19.01 13.02
CA THR A 9 -20.46 -20.09 12.36
C THR A 9 -20.10 -20.15 10.88
N ASP A 10 -20.41 -21.27 10.24
CA ASP A 10 -20.19 -21.44 8.80
C ASP A 10 -20.95 -20.39 7.97
N THR A 11 -22.18 -20.06 8.38
CA THR A 11 -22.98 -18.99 7.76
C THR A 11 -22.34 -17.62 7.94
N ALA A 12 -21.88 -17.29 9.15
CA ALA A 12 -21.24 -16.01 9.41
C ALA A 12 -19.91 -15.86 8.64
N PHE A 13 -19.19 -16.96 8.44
CA PHE A 13 -18.01 -16.99 7.58
C PHE A 13 -18.37 -16.69 6.12
N GLU A 14 -19.37 -17.38 5.56
CA GLU A 14 -19.82 -17.15 4.18
C GLU A 14 -20.31 -15.71 3.95
N GLU A 15 -21.04 -15.14 4.92
CA GLU A 15 -21.48 -13.74 4.89
C GLU A 15 -20.29 -12.77 4.89
N ALA A 16 -19.32 -12.97 5.79
CA ALA A 16 -18.12 -12.14 5.86
C ALA A 16 -17.21 -12.30 4.63
N ALA A 17 -17.14 -13.50 4.05
CA ALA A 17 -16.38 -13.79 2.85
C ALA A 17 -16.97 -13.12 1.60
N ARG A 18 -18.30 -13.02 1.53
CA ARG A 18 -19.03 -12.43 0.39
C ARG A 18 -19.33 -10.95 0.55
N TYR A 19 -19.11 -10.39 1.73
CA TYR A 19 -19.34 -8.97 1.99
C TYR A 19 -18.54 -8.12 0.99
N VAL A 20 -19.18 -7.09 0.45
CA VAL A 20 -18.58 -6.07 -0.42
C VAL A 20 -19.12 -4.72 0.06
N ASP A 21 -18.25 -3.78 0.43
CA ASP A 21 -18.67 -2.41 0.78
C ASP A 21 -18.95 -1.61 -0.50
N GLU A 22 -20.03 -0.83 -0.54
CA GLU A 22 -20.37 0.04 -1.67
C GLU A 22 -19.28 1.06 -2.01
N ARG A 23 -18.37 1.35 -1.07
CA ARG A 23 -17.22 2.24 -1.27
C ARG A 23 -15.96 1.51 -1.73
N TRP A 24 -15.85 0.19 -1.49
CA TRP A 24 -14.65 -0.63 -1.71
C TRP A 24 -15.02 -2.04 -2.20
N TRP A 25 -14.46 -2.47 -3.33
CA TRP A 25 -14.65 -3.84 -3.79
C TRP A 25 -13.68 -4.77 -3.04
N MET A 26 -14.11 -5.31 -1.89
CA MET A 26 -13.36 -6.36 -1.21
C MET A 26 -14.27 -7.43 -0.63
N THR A 27 -14.17 -8.62 -1.20
CA THR A 27 -14.60 -9.87 -0.55
C THR A 27 -13.60 -10.24 0.54
N GLY A 28 -14.07 -10.46 1.77
CA GLY A 28 -13.26 -11.04 2.85
C GLY A 28 -12.50 -10.07 3.77
N GLU A 29 -12.59 -8.75 3.56
CA GLU A 29 -12.01 -7.76 4.49
C GLU A 29 -12.58 -7.93 5.91
N ASN A 30 -13.87 -8.20 6.04
CA ASN A 30 -14.51 -8.46 7.32
C ASN A 30 -13.90 -9.64 8.08
N LEU A 31 -13.17 -10.56 7.42
CA LEU A 31 -12.52 -11.69 8.07
C LEU A 31 -11.23 -11.29 8.81
N ILE A 32 -10.68 -10.10 8.55
CA ILE A 32 -9.52 -9.55 9.24
C ILE A 32 -9.84 -8.32 10.10
N HIS A 33 -10.98 -7.65 9.88
CA HIS A 33 -11.45 -6.50 10.68
C HIS A 33 -12.32 -6.91 11.89
N VAL A 34 -12.01 -8.06 12.49
CA VAL A 34 -12.69 -8.57 13.70
C VAL A 34 -11.84 -8.35 14.96
N PRO A 35 -12.45 -8.21 16.16
CA PRO A 35 -11.72 -7.98 17.40
C PRO A 35 -10.62 -9.01 17.69
N ALA A 36 -10.82 -10.27 17.31
CA ALA A 36 -9.85 -11.34 17.51
C ALA A 36 -8.51 -11.11 16.77
N VAL A 37 -8.55 -10.38 15.65
CA VAL A 37 -7.37 -9.96 14.88
C VAL A 37 -6.93 -8.56 15.31
N MET A 38 -7.86 -7.60 15.40
CA MET A 38 -7.54 -6.19 15.68
C MET A 38 -7.02 -5.94 17.11
N ASN A 39 -7.32 -6.83 18.07
CA ASN A 39 -6.81 -6.74 19.43
C ASN A 39 -5.42 -7.37 19.60
N VAL A 40 -4.88 -8.01 18.57
CA VAL A 40 -3.50 -8.48 18.59
C VAL A 40 -2.57 -7.26 18.52
N GLU A 41 -1.71 -7.10 19.52
CA GLU A 41 -0.80 -5.96 19.58
C GLU A 41 0.08 -5.90 18.33
N GLY A 42 0.08 -4.76 17.63
CA GLY A 42 0.90 -4.58 16.42
C GLY A 42 0.42 -5.34 15.18
N TRP A 43 -0.80 -5.88 15.16
CA TRP A 43 -1.36 -6.66 14.04
C TRP A 43 -1.19 -5.98 12.66
N LYS A 44 -1.37 -4.66 12.59
CA LYS A 44 -1.31 -3.84 11.37
C LYS A 44 0.10 -3.44 10.92
N TYR A 45 1.14 -3.84 11.64
CA TYR A 45 2.52 -3.52 11.31
C TYR A 45 3.25 -4.80 10.89
N TYR A 46 3.59 -4.89 9.60
CA TYR A 46 4.42 -5.97 9.09
C TYR A 46 5.77 -5.96 9.83
N GLY A 47 6.27 -7.16 10.15
CA GLY A 47 7.47 -7.32 10.99
C GLY A 47 7.25 -7.19 12.50
N SER A 48 6.07 -6.78 12.98
CA SER A 48 5.75 -6.81 14.41
C SER A 48 5.66 -8.25 14.93
N PRO A 49 6.17 -8.56 16.14
CA PRO A 49 6.01 -9.88 16.77
C PRO A 49 4.54 -10.32 16.89
N GLY A 50 3.61 -9.38 17.08
CA GLY A 50 2.19 -9.71 17.15
C GLY A 50 1.59 -10.11 15.80
N ASN A 51 2.12 -9.63 14.69
CA ASN A 51 1.73 -10.07 13.35
C ASN A 51 2.06 -11.57 13.10
N LEU A 52 3.05 -12.11 13.81
CA LEU A 52 3.38 -13.55 13.79
C LEU A 52 2.32 -14.41 14.48
N LEU A 53 1.46 -13.82 15.33
CA LEU A 53 0.35 -14.50 15.97
C LEU A 53 -0.84 -14.72 15.02
N LEU A 54 -0.84 -14.04 13.86
CA LEU A 54 -1.84 -14.25 12.81
C LEU A 54 -1.53 -15.50 12.00
N THR A 55 -2.53 -16.09 11.35
CA THR A 55 -2.27 -17.18 10.40
C THR A 55 -1.67 -16.65 9.09
N PRO A 56 -1.02 -17.51 8.28
CA PRO A 56 -0.60 -17.14 6.94
C PRO A 56 -1.75 -16.55 6.11
N ALA A 57 -2.93 -17.18 6.18
CA ALA A 57 -4.12 -16.71 5.47
C ALA A 57 -4.56 -15.30 5.87
N GLN A 58 -4.56 -14.99 7.17
CA GLN A 58 -4.92 -13.67 7.68
C GLN A 58 -3.91 -12.60 7.25
N ARG A 59 -2.61 -12.90 7.23
CA ARG A 59 -1.58 -11.97 6.75
C ARG A 59 -1.73 -11.66 5.25
N ILE A 60 -2.03 -12.66 4.44
CA ILE A 60 -2.28 -12.48 3.00
C ILE A 60 -3.50 -11.61 2.76
N LEU A 61 -4.61 -11.85 3.45
CA LEU A 61 -5.81 -11.01 3.33
C LEU A 61 -5.56 -9.58 3.79
N MET A 62 -4.75 -9.38 4.84
CA MET A 62 -4.37 -8.05 5.30
C MET A 62 -3.54 -7.30 4.25
N MET A 63 -2.57 -7.96 3.62
CA MET A 63 -1.79 -7.34 2.54
C MET A 63 -2.63 -7.10 1.29
N TRP A 64 -3.56 -8.00 0.97
CA TRP A 64 -4.53 -7.78 -0.11
C TRP A 64 -5.40 -6.54 0.17
N ALA A 65 -5.90 -6.40 1.40
CA ALA A 65 -6.66 -5.24 1.83
C ALA A 65 -5.87 -3.95 1.72
N ASP A 66 -4.60 -3.99 2.11
CA ASP A 66 -3.69 -2.86 1.96
C ASP A 66 -3.43 -2.51 0.50
N ILE A 67 -3.22 -3.48 -0.39
CA ILE A 67 -3.07 -3.23 -1.84
C ILE A 67 -4.31 -2.52 -2.37
N VAL A 68 -5.50 -3.06 -2.12
CA VAL A 68 -6.77 -2.46 -2.58
C VAL A 68 -6.94 -1.04 -2.01
N GLY A 69 -6.68 -0.86 -0.72
CA GLY A 69 -6.79 0.42 -0.06
C GLY A 69 -5.80 1.46 -0.59
N GLN A 70 -4.53 1.10 -0.77
CA GLN A 70 -3.51 2.05 -1.25
C GLN A 70 -3.71 2.45 -2.70
N VAL A 71 -3.97 1.47 -3.57
CA VAL A 71 -4.19 1.72 -5.00
C VAL A 71 -5.44 2.59 -5.19
N SER A 72 -6.50 2.38 -4.41
CA SER A 72 -7.70 3.22 -4.45
C SER A 72 -7.43 4.66 -4.09
N ASN A 73 -6.49 4.87 -3.16
CA ASN A 73 -6.28 6.14 -2.50
C ASN A 73 -5.27 7.03 -3.22
N GLY A 74 -4.25 6.44 -3.82
CA GLY A 74 -3.18 7.19 -4.50
C GLY A 74 -2.51 6.45 -5.64
N GLY A 75 -3.13 5.38 -6.13
CA GLY A 75 -2.60 4.57 -7.21
C GLY A 75 -1.47 3.66 -6.77
N PHE A 76 -1.01 2.88 -7.72
CA PHE A 76 0.01 1.87 -7.55
C PHE A 76 1.34 2.45 -7.05
N THR A 77 1.75 3.61 -7.55
CA THR A 77 2.95 4.29 -7.05
C THR A 77 2.85 4.61 -5.55
N GLN A 78 1.69 5.02 -5.04
CA GLN A 78 1.52 5.24 -3.59
C GLN A 78 1.66 3.95 -2.81
N TYR A 79 1.11 2.84 -3.33
CA TYR A 79 1.29 1.53 -2.72
C TYR A 79 2.78 1.19 -2.58
N VAL A 80 3.56 1.31 -3.65
CA VAL A 80 4.99 1.01 -3.62
C VAL A 80 5.76 1.89 -2.64
N GLU A 81 5.45 3.19 -2.62
CA GLU A 81 6.08 4.13 -1.69
C GLU A 81 5.79 3.81 -0.22
N ASN A 82 4.54 3.47 0.11
CA ASN A 82 4.13 3.23 1.49
C ASN A 82 4.60 1.86 2.01
N TYR A 83 4.79 0.89 1.12
CA TYR A 83 5.21 -0.49 1.45
C TYR A 83 6.63 -0.80 1.00
N ALA A 84 7.49 0.21 0.85
CA ALA A 84 8.84 0.05 0.32
C ALA A 84 9.68 -1.06 0.99
N ASP A 85 9.50 -1.26 2.30
CA ASP A 85 10.20 -2.29 3.09
C ASP A 85 9.49 -3.66 3.05
N ASP A 86 8.27 -3.72 2.53
CA ASP A 86 7.34 -4.86 2.61
C ASP A 86 6.81 -5.32 1.23
N LEU A 87 7.36 -4.81 0.12
CA LEU A 87 6.86 -5.09 -1.25
C LEU A 87 6.79 -6.58 -1.60
N ALA A 88 7.72 -7.38 -1.07
CA ALA A 88 7.73 -8.83 -1.28
C ALA A 88 6.47 -9.51 -0.69
N LEU A 89 5.89 -8.95 0.37
CA LEU A 89 4.63 -9.44 0.92
C LEU A 89 3.46 -9.18 -0.04
N GLY A 90 3.51 -8.07 -0.77
CA GLY A 90 2.54 -7.75 -1.82
C GLY A 90 2.54 -8.75 -2.95
N VAL A 91 3.74 -9.06 -3.47
CA VAL A 91 3.94 -10.08 -4.51
C VAL A 91 3.41 -11.43 -4.02
N ALA A 92 3.76 -11.83 -2.80
CA ALA A 92 3.28 -13.08 -2.21
C ALA A 92 1.75 -13.11 -2.03
N ALA A 93 1.13 -11.99 -1.68
CA ALA A 93 -0.31 -11.87 -1.56
C ALA A 93 -1.01 -12.05 -2.91
N VAL A 94 -0.52 -11.37 -3.96
CA VAL A 94 -1.03 -11.52 -5.33
C VAL A 94 -0.86 -12.95 -5.84
N ASP A 95 0.29 -13.57 -5.57
CA ASP A 95 0.56 -14.93 -5.99
C ASP A 95 -0.38 -15.94 -5.33
N ALA A 96 -0.69 -15.75 -4.04
CA ALA A 96 -1.57 -16.62 -3.27
C ALA A 96 -3.02 -16.63 -3.78
N LEU A 97 -3.47 -15.56 -4.44
CA LEU A 97 -4.82 -15.49 -5.03
C LEU A 97 -4.98 -16.33 -6.28
N GLU A 98 -3.88 -16.85 -6.86
CA GLU A 98 -3.89 -17.66 -8.08
C GLU A 98 -4.65 -17.00 -9.25
N TRP A 99 -4.66 -15.66 -9.28
CA TRP A 99 -5.32 -14.86 -10.32
C TRP A 99 -4.31 -14.45 -11.41
N PRO A 100 -4.34 -15.08 -12.61
CA PRO A 100 -3.26 -14.92 -13.59
C PRO A 100 -3.11 -13.48 -14.11
N GLU A 101 -4.22 -12.84 -14.49
CA GLU A 101 -4.19 -11.47 -15.03
C GLU A 101 -3.72 -10.45 -13.98
N LEU A 102 -4.18 -10.59 -12.72
CA LEU A 102 -3.69 -9.77 -11.61
C LEU A 102 -2.19 -9.94 -11.42
N ARG A 103 -1.70 -11.18 -11.38
CA ARG A 103 -0.28 -11.48 -11.25
C ARG A 103 0.54 -10.81 -12.35
N GLU A 104 0.12 -10.97 -13.59
CA GLU A 104 0.83 -10.40 -14.75
C GLU A 104 0.90 -8.86 -14.70
N ARG A 105 -0.23 -8.20 -14.45
CA ARG A 105 -0.30 -6.74 -14.44
C ARG A 105 0.39 -6.15 -13.22
N PHE A 106 0.23 -6.77 -12.06
CA PHE A 106 0.92 -6.36 -10.84
C PHE A 106 2.43 -6.51 -10.99
N ALA A 107 2.89 -7.59 -11.61
CA ALA A 107 4.32 -7.81 -11.89
C ALA A 107 4.89 -6.72 -12.79
N ARG A 108 4.23 -6.37 -13.91
CA ARG A 108 4.67 -5.30 -14.80
C ARG A 108 4.76 -3.94 -14.09
N ALA A 109 3.74 -3.61 -13.31
CA ALA A 109 3.75 -2.37 -12.55
C ALA A 109 4.82 -2.40 -11.43
N MET A 110 5.06 -3.54 -10.78
CA MET A 110 6.18 -3.72 -9.83
C MET A 110 7.53 -3.56 -10.51
N GLU A 111 7.73 -4.16 -11.67
CA GLU A 111 8.98 -4.05 -12.42
C GLU A 111 9.28 -2.60 -12.78
N GLU A 112 8.26 -1.84 -13.17
CA GLU A 112 8.38 -0.42 -13.45
C GLU A 112 8.71 0.43 -12.20
N GLN A 113 8.06 0.17 -11.06
CA GLN A 113 8.16 1.03 -9.86
C GLN A 113 9.21 0.57 -8.82
N ALA A 114 9.55 -0.71 -8.82
CA ALA A 114 10.32 -1.39 -7.78
C ALA A 114 11.35 -2.40 -8.30
N GLY A 115 11.54 -2.49 -9.63
CA GLY A 115 12.49 -3.43 -10.24
C GLY A 115 12.08 -4.89 -10.06
N ASP A 116 13.05 -5.78 -9.92
CA ASP A 116 12.81 -7.24 -9.90
C ASP A 116 11.76 -7.66 -8.86
N THR A 117 10.65 -8.26 -9.31
CA THR A 117 9.57 -8.78 -8.46
C THR A 117 10.02 -9.87 -7.48
N ARG A 118 11.16 -10.52 -7.72
CA ARG A 118 11.76 -11.50 -6.79
C ARG A 118 12.51 -10.85 -5.63
N ALA A 119 12.93 -9.60 -5.80
CA ALA A 119 13.59 -8.81 -4.78
C ALA A 119 13.20 -7.33 -4.92
N PRO A 120 11.88 -7.02 -4.80
CA PRO A 120 11.37 -5.71 -5.15
C PRO A 120 11.92 -4.69 -4.16
N LYS A 121 12.41 -3.58 -4.70
CA LYS A 121 12.97 -2.48 -3.93
C LYS A 121 12.43 -1.21 -4.54
N TRP A 122 11.71 -0.43 -3.74
CA TRP A 122 11.22 0.84 -4.21
C TRP A 122 12.35 1.67 -4.81
N VAL A 123 12.22 1.99 -6.10
CA VAL A 123 13.17 2.83 -6.83
C VAL A 123 12.75 4.29 -6.60
N GLY A 124 12.89 4.72 -5.36
CA GLY A 124 12.52 6.07 -4.93
C GLY A 124 13.61 7.11 -5.20
N PRO A 125 13.25 8.40 -5.36
CA PRO A 125 14.24 9.49 -5.34
C PRO A 125 14.98 9.55 -4.00
N VAL A 126 16.30 9.67 -4.04
CA VAL A 126 17.14 9.91 -2.84
C VAL A 126 17.76 11.33 -2.86
N ALA A 127 17.58 12.00 -1.71
CA ALA A 127 18.06 13.30 -1.24
C ALA A 127 17.58 14.60 -1.96
N LEU A 128 17.02 15.50 -1.15
CA LEU A 128 16.87 16.94 -1.46
C LEU A 128 18.26 17.59 -1.38
N THR A 129 18.51 18.59 -2.23
CA THR A 129 19.82 19.22 -2.40
C THR A 129 19.64 20.65 -2.88
N ASP A 130 20.61 21.49 -2.53
CA ASP A 130 20.64 22.93 -2.85
C ASP A 130 21.10 23.19 -4.29
N ASP A 131 21.42 22.13 -5.03
CA ASP A 131 21.68 22.18 -6.46
C ASP A 131 20.36 22.48 -7.22
N PRO A 132 20.30 23.53 -8.06
CA PRO A 132 19.06 23.94 -8.73
C PRO A 132 18.41 22.86 -9.62
N GLU A 133 19.20 21.98 -10.23
CA GLU A 133 18.68 20.90 -11.08
C GLU A 133 18.09 19.78 -10.21
N LYS A 134 18.76 19.46 -9.11
CA LYS A 134 18.30 18.43 -8.17
C LYS A 134 17.23 18.93 -7.18
N TRP A 135 17.09 20.24 -6.99
CA TRP A 135 15.97 20.88 -6.29
C TRP A 135 14.64 20.59 -7.01
N ARG A 136 14.61 20.69 -8.35
CA ARG A 136 13.42 20.34 -9.15
C ARG A 136 13.02 18.88 -8.96
N ALA A 137 14.00 17.97 -8.90
CA ALA A 137 13.77 16.54 -8.66
C ALA A 137 13.18 16.25 -7.27
N SER A 138 13.45 17.11 -6.29
CA SER A 138 13.15 16.87 -4.89
C SER A 138 11.96 17.68 -4.36
N ARG A 139 11.53 18.72 -5.09
CA ARG A 139 10.30 19.51 -4.89
C ARG A 139 9.06 18.66 -4.61
N LYS A 140 8.84 17.58 -5.37
CA LYS A 140 7.69 16.66 -5.18
C LYS A 140 7.67 16.00 -3.80
N ARG A 141 8.84 15.64 -3.25
CA ARG A 141 8.96 15.07 -1.91
C ARG A 141 8.57 16.08 -0.84
N LEU A 142 8.98 17.34 -0.99
CA LEU A 142 8.58 18.40 -0.07
C LEU A 142 7.07 18.68 -0.17
N ILE A 143 6.50 18.76 -1.37
CA ILE A 143 5.05 18.93 -1.57
C ILE A 143 4.29 17.82 -0.86
N ARG A 144 4.72 16.57 -1.02
CA ARG A 144 4.11 15.42 -0.34
C ARG A 144 4.30 15.49 1.18
N HIS A 145 5.47 15.89 1.67
CA HIS A 145 5.73 16.09 3.10
C HIS A 145 4.77 17.15 3.70
N LEU A 146 4.63 18.29 3.03
CA LEU A 146 3.72 19.35 3.44
C LEU A 146 2.25 18.90 3.36
N ALA A 147 1.87 18.17 2.33
CA ALA A 147 0.52 17.63 2.17
C ALA A 147 0.17 16.51 3.18
N ARG A 148 1.19 15.87 3.79
CA ARG A 148 1.07 14.90 4.89
C ARG A 148 1.16 15.55 6.27
N ARG A 149 1.53 16.82 6.38
CA ARG A 149 1.77 17.48 7.67
C ARG A 149 0.47 17.48 8.50
N GLY A 150 0.54 16.91 9.71
CA GLY A 150 -0.61 16.77 10.61
C GLY A 150 -1.59 15.66 10.24
N LYS A 151 -1.31 14.86 9.20
CA LYS A 151 -2.09 13.66 8.89
C LYS A 151 -1.52 12.45 9.63
N PRO A 152 -2.38 11.55 10.15
CA PRO A 152 -1.96 10.22 10.55
C PRO A 152 -1.29 9.51 9.38
N TRP A 153 -0.31 8.63 9.66
CA TRP A 153 0.51 7.97 8.65
C TRP A 153 -0.30 7.11 7.65
N TRP A 154 -1.46 6.61 8.07
CA TRP A 154 -2.41 5.83 7.26
C TRP A 154 -3.35 6.68 6.39
N LYS A 155 -3.42 8.01 6.62
CA LYS A 155 -4.35 8.88 5.91
C LYS A 155 -3.76 9.27 4.54
N PRO A 156 -4.47 9.02 3.44
CA PRO A 156 -3.96 9.28 2.09
C PRO A 156 -3.54 10.72 1.83
N THR A 157 -2.61 10.86 0.88
CA THR A 157 -2.25 12.15 0.30
C THR A 157 -2.92 12.27 -1.06
N SER A 158 -4.15 12.79 -1.07
CA SER A 158 -4.93 12.89 -2.31
C SER A 158 -4.26 13.80 -3.35
N LYS A 159 -4.54 13.55 -4.63
CA LYS A 159 -4.15 14.46 -5.74
C LYS A 159 -4.57 15.91 -5.47
N ALA A 160 -5.75 16.11 -4.89
CA ALA A 160 -6.23 17.42 -4.46
C ALA A 160 -5.37 18.04 -3.34
N SER A 161 -4.88 17.25 -2.38
CA SER A 161 -3.97 17.74 -1.33
C SER A 161 -2.62 18.16 -1.91
N LEU A 162 -2.10 17.42 -2.89
CA LEU A 162 -0.85 17.74 -3.57
C LEU A 162 -0.99 19.02 -4.40
N ALA A 163 -2.05 19.11 -5.22
CA ALA A 163 -2.35 20.29 -6.03
C ALA A 163 -2.56 21.54 -5.16
N PHE A 164 -3.23 21.38 -4.01
CA PHE A 164 -3.41 22.47 -3.05
C PHE A 164 -2.07 23.01 -2.53
N VAL A 165 -1.12 22.14 -2.17
CA VAL A 165 0.21 22.56 -1.73
C VAL A 165 0.99 23.22 -2.86
N GLU A 166 0.92 22.67 -4.08
CA GLU A 166 1.57 23.27 -5.26
C GLU A 166 1.04 24.67 -5.59
N GLN A 167 -0.26 24.89 -5.38
CA GLN A 167 -0.89 26.19 -5.61
C GLN A 167 -0.57 27.19 -4.49
N LEU A 168 -0.45 26.72 -3.24
CA LEU A 168 -0.28 27.57 -2.06
C LEU A 168 1.17 28.01 -1.83
N TYR A 169 2.13 27.20 -2.25
CA TYR A 169 3.56 27.44 -2.03
C TYR A 169 4.26 27.77 -3.35
N PRO A 170 4.48 29.07 -3.66
CA PRO A 170 5.40 29.46 -4.72
C PRO A 170 6.83 28.98 -4.39
N GLU A 171 7.67 28.87 -5.41
CA GLU A 171 8.95 28.12 -5.34
C GLU A 171 9.86 28.55 -4.17
N TRP A 172 10.09 29.84 -3.99
CA TRP A 172 10.89 30.39 -2.88
C TRP A 172 10.37 29.99 -1.49
N ARG A 173 9.05 29.75 -1.39
CA ARG A 173 8.37 29.38 -0.14
C ARG A 173 8.51 27.88 0.13
N LEU A 174 8.56 27.07 -0.92
CA LEU A 174 8.95 25.66 -0.85
C LEU A 174 10.41 25.56 -0.37
N GLU A 175 11.32 26.31 -0.98
CA GLU A 175 12.74 26.36 -0.58
C GLU A 175 12.91 26.73 0.91
N LEU A 176 12.16 27.74 1.38
CA LEU A 176 12.20 28.15 2.78
C LEU A 176 11.65 27.09 3.74
N GLU A 177 10.55 26.41 3.40
CA GLU A 177 10.01 25.32 4.22
C GLU A 177 10.95 24.11 4.25
N TYR A 178 11.65 23.85 3.15
CA TYR A 178 12.71 22.84 3.11
C TYR A 178 13.83 23.18 4.08
N GLN A 179 14.40 24.39 4.00
CA GLN A 179 15.45 24.84 4.92
C GLN A 179 15.00 24.72 6.37
N ARG A 180 13.77 25.16 6.70
CA ARG A 180 13.20 25.03 8.06
C ARG A 180 13.07 23.58 8.50
N ALA A 181 12.61 22.69 7.63
CA ALA A 181 12.47 21.28 7.94
C ALA A 181 13.84 20.60 8.15
N VAL A 182 14.86 21.02 7.40
CA VAL A 182 16.24 20.57 7.58
C VAL A 182 16.84 21.09 8.89
N PHE A 183 16.75 22.40 9.15
CA PHE A 183 17.26 23.01 10.39
C PHE A 183 16.60 22.45 11.65
N SER A 184 15.32 22.07 11.57
CA SER A 184 14.60 21.45 12.69
C SER A 184 14.85 19.95 12.83
N GLY A 185 15.68 19.34 11.98
CA GLY A 185 15.95 17.89 11.97
C GLY A 185 14.78 17.03 11.50
N LYS A 186 13.68 17.63 11.05
CA LYS A 186 12.53 16.93 10.45
C LYS A 186 12.89 16.33 9.09
N LEU A 187 13.89 16.91 8.42
CA LEU A 187 14.56 16.39 7.24
C LEU A 187 16.08 16.42 7.49
N ARG A 188 16.85 15.52 6.87
CA ARG A 188 18.33 15.54 6.94
C ARG A 188 18.90 16.41 5.82
N SER A 189 19.99 17.14 6.11
CA SER A 189 20.76 17.94 5.13
C SER A 189 21.79 17.08 4.37
N GLY A 190 22.13 17.44 3.13
CA GLY A 190 23.46 17.12 2.54
C GLY A 190 23.70 15.75 1.90
N GLY A 191 22.70 14.90 1.69
CA GLY A 191 22.75 13.75 0.76
C GLY A 191 24.00 12.83 0.81
N GLU A 192 23.97 11.78 1.64
CA GLU A 192 24.75 10.57 1.32
C GLU A 192 24.00 9.74 0.27
N ARG A 193 24.62 9.66 -0.92
CA ARG A 193 24.51 8.70 -2.04
C ARG A 193 23.19 8.51 -2.82
N LEU A 194 23.30 8.92 -4.10
CA LEU A 194 22.98 8.25 -5.38
C LEU A 194 21.76 8.69 -6.24
N PHE A 195 22.13 9.03 -7.49
CA PHE A 195 21.43 9.20 -8.78
C PHE A 195 20.64 10.49 -9.11
N ASP A 196 20.90 10.99 -10.33
CA ASP A 196 20.02 11.90 -11.06
C ASP A 196 18.64 11.22 -11.15
N PHE A 197 17.66 11.80 -10.48
CA PHE A 197 16.31 11.27 -10.44
C PHE A 197 15.63 11.52 -11.78
N VAL A 198 15.62 10.49 -12.63
CA VAL A 198 14.57 10.31 -13.62
C VAL A 198 13.39 9.72 -12.86
N PRO A 199 12.21 10.39 -12.82
CA PRO A 199 11.01 9.78 -12.27
C PRO A 199 10.83 8.39 -12.89
N PRO A 200 10.59 7.32 -12.10
CA PRO A 200 10.29 6.03 -12.70
C PRO A 200 9.11 6.23 -13.67
N PRO A 201 9.12 5.56 -14.83
CA PRO A 201 7.98 5.56 -15.73
C PRO A 201 6.71 5.20 -14.94
N THR A 202 5.56 5.74 -15.30
CA THR A 202 4.27 5.39 -14.64
C THR A 202 3.32 4.70 -15.61
N HIS A 203 3.80 4.25 -16.76
CA HIS A 203 2.95 3.69 -17.81
C HIS A 203 2.25 2.41 -17.34
N GLU A 204 3.00 1.47 -16.79
CA GLU A 204 2.43 0.22 -16.28
C GLU A 204 1.67 0.44 -14.97
N ALA A 205 2.14 1.34 -14.10
CA ALA A 205 1.43 1.72 -12.88
C ALA A 205 0.06 2.36 -13.17
N ASP A 206 -0.03 3.32 -14.10
CA ASP A 206 -1.27 3.98 -14.50
C ASP A 206 -2.21 2.99 -15.25
N ALA A 207 -1.64 2.09 -16.05
CA ALA A 207 -2.40 1.02 -16.71
C ALA A 207 -2.96 0.00 -15.70
N PHE A 208 -2.19 -0.34 -14.66
CA PHE A 208 -2.64 -1.17 -13.55
C PHE A 208 -3.79 -0.49 -12.82
N ASP A 209 -3.64 0.78 -12.40
CA ASP A 209 -4.67 1.53 -11.70
C ASP A 209 -6.00 1.55 -12.47
N SER A 210 -5.92 1.82 -13.78
CA SER A 210 -7.10 1.88 -14.67
C SER A 210 -7.79 0.52 -14.78
N TRP A 211 -7.01 -0.56 -14.95
CA TRP A 211 -7.55 -1.91 -15.04
C TRP A 211 -8.09 -2.41 -13.70
N PHE A 212 -7.39 -2.14 -12.60
CA PHE A 212 -7.69 -2.67 -11.27
C PHE A 212 -9.09 -2.23 -10.80
N TYR A 213 -9.53 -1.03 -11.18
CA TYR A 213 -10.87 -0.51 -10.86
C TYR A 213 -11.91 -0.67 -11.95
N ALA A 214 -11.60 -1.36 -13.06
CA ALA A 214 -12.61 -1.71 -14.05
C ALA A 214 -13.65 -2.67 -13.44
N ASP A 215 -14.92 -2.51 -13.80
CA ASP A 215 -16.00 -3.34 -13.25
C ASP A 215 -15.82 -4.83 -13.55
N SER A 216 -15.21 -5.16 -14.69
CA SER A 216 -14.82 -6.53 -15.03
C SER A 216 -13.81 -7.12 -14.04
N THR A 217 -12.86 -6.30 -13.57
CA THR A 217 -11.84 -6.71 -12.61
C THR A 217 -12.44 -6.91 -11.23
N LYS A 218 -13.33 -6.01 -10.80
CA LYS A 218 -14.11 -6.19 -9.56
C LYS A 218 -14.98 -7.43 -9.60
N ALA A 219 -15.59 -7.75 -10.75
CA ALA A 219 -16.38 -8.97 -10.89
C ALA A 219 -15.49 -10.23 -10.81
N ALA A 220 -14.31 -10.20 -11.44
CA ALA A 220 -13.35 -11.31 -11.38
C ALA A 220 -12.82 -11.54 -9.97
N SER A 221 -12.64 -10.49 -9.17
CA SER A 221 -12.12 -10.62 -7.80
C SER A 221 -13.01 -11.45 -6.90
N ILE A 222 -14.34 -11.37 -7.07
CA ILE A 222 -15.30 -12.19 -6.32
C ILE A 222 -14.97 -13.67 -6.49
N THR A 223 -14.58 -14.06 -7.71
CA THR A 223 -14.23 -15.45 -8.03
C THR A 223 -12.89 -15.83 -7.41
N TYR A 224 -11.82 -15.08 -7.68
CA TYR A 224 -10.47 -15.47 -7.26
C TYR A 224 -10.24 -15.30 -5.76
N VAL A 225 -10.65 -14.17 -5.19
CA VAL A 225 -10.53 -13.94 -3.74
C VAL A 225 -11.49 -14.87 -3.00
N GLY A 226 -12.71 -15.06 -3.49
CA GLY A 226 -13.64 -16.04 -2.91
C GLY A 226 -13.10 -17.47 -2.92
N ALA A 227 -12.50 -17.91 -4.04
CA ALA A 227 -11.84 -19.22 -4.14
C ALA A 227 -10.69 -19.36 -3.14
N TYR A 228 -9.87 -18.32 -2.98
CA TYR A 228 -8.82 -18.27 -1.97
C TYR A 228 -9.41 -18.43 -0.56
N LEU A 229 -10.41 -17.62 -0.19
CA LEU A 229 -11.06 -17.67 1.13
C LEU A 229 -11.61 -19.05 1.48
N LEU A 230 -12.25 -19.73 0.52
CA LEU A 230 -12.77 -21.08 0.69
C LEU A 230 -11.64 -22.11 0.85
N LYS A 231 -10.57 -22.01 0.06
CA LYS A 231 -9.40 -22.90 0.10
C LYS A 231 -8.67 -22.83 1.45
N VAL A 232 -8.54 -21.64 2.03
CA VAL A 232 -7.82 -21.43 3.29
C VAL A 232 -8.75 -21.19 4.49
N ARG A 233 -10.02 -21.57 4.36
CA ARG A 233 -11.10 -21.34 5.33
C ARG A 233 -10.72 -21.67 6.78
N ASP A 234 -10.12 -22.84 7.00
CA ASP A 234 -9.75 -23.29 8.35
C ASP A 234 -8.64 -22.43 8.97
N GLN A 235 -7.86 -21.69 8.18
CA GLN A 235 -6.85 -20.76 8.73
C GLN A 235 -7.45 -19.40 9.12
N LEU A 236 -8.66 -19.07 8.65
CA LEU A 236 -9.26 -17.75 8.84
C LEU A 236 -10.09 -17.66 10.11
N TYR A 237 -10.70 -18.76 10.54
CA TYR A 237 -11.53 -18.78 11.74
C TYR A 237 -11.52 -20.16 12.42
N ARG A 238 -12.07 -20.21 13.64
CA ARG A 238 -12.46 -21.43 14.35
C ARG A 238 -13.98 -21.52 14.37
N ARG A 239 -14.51 -22.72 14.17
CA ARG A 239 -15.95 -22.94 14.29
C ARG A 239 -16.40 -22.74 15.74
N ALA A 240 -17.51 -22.03 15.90
CA ALA A 240 -18.22 -21.85 17.18
C ALA A 240 -18.78 -23.17 17.72
#